data_AF-A0A914JH23-F1
#
_entry.id   AF-A0A914JH23-F1
#
_cell.length_a   1.000
_cell.length_b   1.000
_cell.length_c   1.000
_cell.angle_alpha   90.00
_cell.angle_beta   90.00
_cell.angle_gamma   90.00
#
_symmetry.space_group_name_H-M   'P 1'
#
loop_
_entity.id
_entity.type
_entity.pdbx_description
1 polymer ?
#
loop_
_entity_poly.entity_id
_entity_poly.type
_entity_poly.pdbx_seq_one_letter_code
_entity_poly.pdbx_strand_id
1 'polypeptide(L)'
;MSAWNKPLMKPVPQPIPKYSFQPNAKPFTPSHLLPAEYGMRGIVNVLKSAGNSDGLAALSIGYELSNLGLNLKISGHELYKDYGGPFSDRISRTQDIECQVPEEYRTNAHLRKRLPPIKLTDMSEDLLFYIFYNCTEEAYQTMVAHELYVRDWRFHKIKRVWLMKFVPKLLDPSTDLGKENYYMFDTSQWKKIKVEMPVEFHELEPRPPAPKCTTIPVIPPPSPKKDS
;
A
#
# COMPACT_ATOMS: atom_id res chain seq x y z
N MET A 1 -4.80 -72.44 40.64
CA MET A 1 -3.82 -71.72 39.81
C MET A 1 -3.76 -70.28 40.32
N SER A 2 -2.92 -70.02 41.32
CA SER A 2 -2.74 -68.68 41.89
C SER A 2 -1.29 -68.28 41.66
N ALA A 3 -1.04 -67.62 40.54
CA ALA A 3 0.22 -66.97 40.30
C ALA A 3 -0.08 -65.71 39.48
N TRP A 4 0.61 -64.62 39.84
CA TRP A 4 0.66 -63.32 39.16
C TRP A 4 -0.40 -62.30 39.58
N ASN A 5 -0.20 -61.75 40.77
CA ASN A 5 -0.43 -60.32 40.97
C ASN A 5 0.73 -59.77 41.80
N LYS A 6 1.80 -59.31 41.13
CA LYS A 6 2.82 -58.46 41.76
C LYS A 6 2.53 -57.02 41.36
N PRO A 7 2.43 -56.07 42.32
CA PRO A 7 2.22 -54.67 41.98
C PRO A 7 3.47 -54.13 41.26
N LEU A 8 3.27 -53.42 40.16
CA LEU A 8 4.32 -52.66 39.49
C LEU A 8 4.90 -51.63 40.49
N MET A 9 6.17 -51.79 40.87
CA MET A 9 6.88 -50.73 41.57
C MET A 9 7.00 -49.53 40.62
N LYS A 10 6.46 -48.38 41.04
CA LYS A 10 6.64 -47.12 40.33
C LYS A 10 8.13 -46.75 40.38
N PRO A 11 8.75 -46.34 39.27
CA PRO A 11 10.15 -45.94 39.28
C PRO A 11 10.36 -44.75 40.24
N VAL A 12 11.38 -44.87 41.10
CA VAL A 12 11.81 -43.77 41.98
C VAL A 12 12.21 -42.59 41.09
N PRO A 13 11.66 -41.37 41.31
CA PRO A 13 12.07 -40.22 40.54
C PRO A 13 13.54 -39.91 40.85
N GLN A 14 14.40 -40.03 39.85
CA GLN A 14 15.78 -39.59 39.99
C GLN A 14 15.79 -38.07 40.19
N PRO A 15 16.62 -37.53 41.10
CA PRO A 15 16.71 -36.10 41.28
C PRO A 15 17.15 -35.46 39.95
N ILE A 16 16.35 -34.51 39.46
CA ILE A 16 16.69 -33.69 38.31
C ILE A 16 18.04 -33.04 38.64
N PRO A 17 19.10 -33.23 37.82
CA PRO A 17 20.37 -32.56 38.07
C PRO A 17 20.12 -31.05 38.05
N LYS A 18 20.29 -30.41 39.22
CA LYS A 18 20.27 -28.96 39.33
C LYS A 18 21.50 -28.44 38.60
N TYR A 19 21.34 -28.10 37.33
CA TYR A 19 22.34 -27.33 36.60
C TYR A 19 22.43 -25.94 37.24
N SER A 20 23.38 -25.78 38.17
CA SER A 20 23.75 -24.47 38.67
C SER A 20 24.50 -23.74 37.57
N PHE A 21 23.97 -22.58 37.17
CA PHE A 21 24.66 -21.69 36.24
C PHE A 21 25.84 -21.08 36.99
N GLN A 22 27.04 -21.63 36.79
CA GLN A 22 28.26 -21.03 37.36
C GLN A 22 28.69 -19.87 36.46
N PRO A 23 28.69 -18.61 36.94
CA PRO A 23 28.97 -17.43 36.11
C PRO A 23 30.40 -17.36 35.56
N ASN A 24 31.32 -18.22 36.06
CA ASN A 24 32.74 -18.24 35.67
C ASN A 24 33.22 -19.60 35.11
N ALA A 25 32.34 -20.52 34.75
CA ALA A 25 32.76 -21.76 34.09
C ALA A 25 33.22 -21.45 32.66
N LYS A 26 34.46 -21.82 32.30
CA LYS A 26 34.93 -21.79 30.90
C LYS A 26 33.94 -22.60 30.06
N PRO A 27 33.43 -22.06 28.94
CA PRO A 27 32.42 -22.77 28.15
C PRO A 27 32.97 -24.12 27.71
N PHE A 28 32.27 -25.20 28.08
CA PHE A 28 32.58 -26.55 27.62
C PHE A 28 32.50 -26.53 26.09
N THR A 29 33.67 -26.67 25.46
CA THR A 29 33.81 -26.73 24.00
C THR A 29 34.38 -28.10 23.66
N PRO A 30 33.55 -29.15 23.60
CA PRO A 30 33.96 -30.37 22.95
C PRO A 30 34.49 -30.00 21.56
N SER A 31 35.66 -30.52 21.21
CA SER A 31 36.32 -30.31 19.91
C SER A 31 35.47 -30.74 18.70
N HIS A 32 34.36 -31.45 18.94
CA HIS A 32 33.35 -31.83 17.96
C HIS A 32 32.18 -30.83 17.82
N LEU A 33 32.07 -29.82 18.68
CA LEU A 33 31.08 -28.76 18.50
C LEU A 33 31.56 -27.81 17.42
N LEU A 34 30.63 -27.44 16.54
CA LEU A 34 30.84 -26.41 15.54
C LEU A 34 31.47 -25.15 16.18
N PRO A 35 32.37 -24.45 15.47
CA PRO A 35 32.89 -23.18 15.94
C PRO A 35 31.76 -22.28 16.43
N ALA A 36 32.01 -21.54 17.51
CA ALA A 36 30.98 -20.82 18.24
C ALA A 36 30.16 -19.84 17.38
N GLU A 37 30.74 -19.37 16.28
CA GLU A 37 30.15 -18.48 15.29
C GLU A 37 29.10 -19.15 14.38
N TYR A 38 29.18 -20.47 14.16
CA TYR A 38 28.25 -21.25 13.33
C TYR A 38 27.25 -22.08 14.15
N GLY A 39 27.34 -22.02 15.48
CA GLY A 39 26.40 -22.68 16.40
C GLY A 39 25.33 -21.72 16.96
N MET A 40 24.53 -22.23 17.90
CA MET A 40 23.50 -21.44 18.61
C MET A 40 24.03 -20.15 19.26
N ARG A 41 25.29 -20.17 19.72
CA ARG A 41 25.94 -19.00 20.33
C ARG A 41 26.17 -17.89 19.31
N GLY A 42 26.48 -18.25 18.06
CA GLY A 42 26.61 -17.32 16.93
C GLY A 42 25.28 -16.66 16.60
N ILE A 43 24.20 -17.45 16.48
CA ILE A 43 22.85 -16.95 16.21
C ILE A 43 22.41 -15.94 17.29
N VAL A 44 22.57 -16.28 18.57
CA VAL A 44 22.22 -15.36 19.67
C VAL A 44 23.06 -14.09 19.63
N ASN A 45 24.33 -14.19 19.26
CA ASN A 45 25.20 -13.01 19.12
C ASN A 45 24.74 -12.11 17.97
N VAL A 46 24.34 -12.70 16.84
CA VAL A 46 23.77 -11.96 15.69
C VAL A 46 22.44 -11.31 16.07
N LEU A 47 21.53 -12.02 16.74
CA LEU A 47 20.25 -11.47 17.21
C LEU A 47 20.43 -10.34 18.23
N LYS A 48 21.42 -10.43 19.13
CA LYS A 48 21.75 -9.34 20.07
C LYS A 48 22.35 -8.13 19.36
N SER A 49 23.14 -8.38 18.32
CA SER A 49 23.77 -7.33 17.52
C SER A 49 22.84 -6.74 16.47
N ALA A 50 21.70 -7.38 16.19
CA ALA A 50 20.70 -6.92 15.23
C ALA A 50 20.17 -5.52 15.57
N GLY A 51 20.02 -5.19 16.86
CA GLY A 51 19.60 -3.84 17.29
C GLY A 51 20.60 -2.72 16.99
N ASN A 52 21.84 -3.05 16.61
CA ASN A 52 22.90 -2.07 16.34
C ASN A 52 23.03 -1.71 14.85
N SER A 53 22.42 -2.47 13.94
CA SER A 53 22.46 -2.19 12.50
C SER A 53 21.26 -2.75 11.75
N ASP A 54 20.60 -1.91 10.96
CA ASP A 54 19.40 -2.28 10.21
C ASP A 54 19.63 -3.43 9.22
N GLY A 55 20.81 -3.49 8.59
CA GLY A 55 21.17 -4.57 7.66
C GLY A 55 21.31 -5.95 8.33
N LEU A 56 21.87 -6.02 9.54
CA LEU A 56 21.90 -7.28 10.29
C LEU A 56 20.53 -7.64 10.85
N ALA A 57 19.73 -6.65 11.28
CA ALA A 57 18.35 -6.89 11.69
C ALA A 57 17.53 -7.49 10.54
N ALA A 58 17.64 -6.93 9.34
CA ALA A 58 17.02 -7.44 8.12
C ALA A 58 17.35 -8.91 7.85
N LEU A 59 18.63 -9.29 7.96
CA LEU A 59 19.09 -10.63 7.62
C LEU A 59 18.82 -11.67 8.73
N SER A 60 18.80 -11.24 9.99
CA SER A 60 18.68 -12.16 11.14
C SER A 60 17.27 -12.27 11.71
N ILE A 61 16.54 -11.17 11.77
CA ILE A 61 15.15 -11.10 12.26
C ILE A 61 14.18 -11.15 11.08
N GLY A 62 14.53 -10.55 9.95
CA GLY A 62 13.69 -10.48 8.76
C GLY A 62 12.86 -9.20 8.69
N TYR A 63 12.09 -9.09 7.60
CA TYR A 63 11.08 -8.05 7.40
C TYR A 63 9.68 -8.64 7.39
N GLU A 64 8.72 -7.83 7.80
CA GLU A 64 7.31 -8.14 7.68
C GLU A 64 6.90 -8.00 6.21
N LEU A 65 6.55 -9.13 5.57
CA LEU A 65 6.31 -9.18 4.13
C LEU A 65 4.90 -8.70 3.73
N SER A 66 3.95 -8.56 4.68
CA SER A 66 2.59 -8.11 4.34
C SER A 66 2.54 -6.63 4.00
N ASN A 67 3.50 -5.83 4.49
CA ASN A 67 3.62 -4.41 4.16
C ASN A 67 4.35 -4.14 2.83
N LEU A 68 4.75 -5.17 2.07
CA LEU A 68 5.41 -5.01 0.77
C LEU A 68 4.44 -4.70 -0.38
N GLY A 69 3.17 -4.43 -0.09
CA GLY A 69 2.19 -4.09 -1.13
C GLY A 69 1.76 -5.26 -2.02
N LEU A 70 2.17 -6.50 -1.68
CA LEU A 70 1.83 -7.72 -2.40
C LEU A 70 0.77 -8.52 -1.64
N ASN A 71 -0.23 -9.01 -2.36
CA ASN A 71 -1.26 -9.84 -1.76
C ASN A 71 -0.83 -11.32 -1.70
N LEU A 72 0.02 -11.65 -0.71
CA LEU A 72 0.56 -12.99 -0.49
C LEU A 72 -0.47 -14.01 0.04
N LYS A 73 -1.68 -13.57 0.39
CA LYS A 73 -2.72 -14.41 1.02
C LYS A 73 -3.63 -15.10 -0.01
N ILE A 74 -3.60 -14.68 -1.27
CA ILE A 74 -4.45 -15.25 -2.32
C ILE A 74 -3.78 -16.51 -2.88
N SER A 75 -4.33 -17.67 -2.53
CA SER A 75 -4.00 -18.93 -3.18
C SER A 75 -4.68 -18.99 -4.56
N GLY A 76 -3.90 -19.26 -5.61
CA GLY A 76 -4.41 -19.48 -6.98
C GLY A 76 -4.37 -18.27 -7.92
N HIS A 77 -3.84 -17.12 -7.49
CA HIS A 77 -3.60 -15.97 -8.38
C HIS A 77 -2.11 -15.83 -8.73
N GLU A 78 -1.80 -15.65 -10.00
CA GLU A 78 -0.45 -15.45 -10.50
C GLU A 78 0.03 -14.02 -10.21
N LEU A 79 0.81 -13.83 -9.15
CA LEU A 79 1.29 -12.51 -8.71
C LEU A 79 2.15 -11.78 -9.74
N TYR A 80 2.82 -12.50 -10.66
CA TYR A 80 3.74 -11.88 -11.62
C TYR A 80 3.03 -10.98 -12.66
N LYS A 81 1.75 -11.23 -12.94
CA LYS A 81 0.96 -10.45 -13.91
C LYS A 81 0.71 -9.01 -13.43
N ASP A 82 0.56 -8.89 -12.12
CA ASP A 82 0.22 -7.66 -11.41
C ASP A 82 1.46 -7.05 -10.71
N TYR A 83 2.65 -7.58 -11.02
CA TYR A 83 3.87 -7.16 -10.36
C TYR A 83 4.33 -5.80 -10.89
N GLY A 84 4.22 -4.76 -10.05
CA GLY A 84 4.63 -3.39 -10.39
C GLY A 84 6.14 -3.16 -10.43
N GLY A 85 6.95 -4.13 -10.00
CA GLY A 85 8.40 -4.06 -10.00
C GLY A 85 9.03 -4.14 -8.60
N PRO A 86 10.37 -4.24 -8.53
CA PRO A 86 11.10 -4.50 -7.27
C PRO A 86 11.09 -3.35 -6.26
N PHE A 87 10.81 -2.14 -6.71
CA PHE A 87 10.73 -0.94 -5.87
C PHE A 87 9.32 -0.37 -5.80
N SER A 88 8.33 -1.09 -6.33
CA SER A 88 6.94 -0.65 -6.27
C SER A 88 6.29 -1.17 -5.00
N ASP A 89 5.76 -0.25 -4.20
CA ASP A 89 4.97 -0.59 -3.00
C ASP A 89 3.52 -0.99 -3.33
N ARG A 90 3.19 -1.10 -4.63
CA ARG A 90 1.84 -1.40 -5.11
C ARG A 90 1.85 -2.33 -6.32
N ILE A 91 0.71 -2.97 -6.52
CA ILE A 91 0.38 -3.72 -7.72
C ILE A 91 0.44 -2.80 -8.95
N SER A 92 0.87 -3.37 -10.08
CA SER A 92 0.88 -2.69 -11.38
C SER A 92 -0.52 -2.18 -11.72
N ARG A 93 -0.59 -0.95 -12.21
CA ARG A 93 -1.87 -0.33 -12.55
C ARG A 93 -2.37 -0.94 -13.86
N THR A 94 -3.69 -0.96 -14.05
CA THR A 94 -4.27 -1.52 -15.29
C THR A 94 -3.74 -0.86 -16.57
N GLN A 95 -3.38 0.42 -16.50
CA GLN A 95 -2.80 1.15 -17.64
C GLN A 95 -1.31 0.82 -17.90
N ASP A 96 -0.60 0.27 -16.92
CA ASP A 96 0.83 -0.05 -17.01
C ASP A 96 1.05 -1.50 -17.47
N ILE A 97 0.00 -2.32 -17.43
CA ILE A 97 0.04 -3.72 -17.86
C ILE A 97 -0.07 -3.77 -19.39
N GLU A 98 0.96 -4.34 -20.04
CA GLU A 98 0.94 -4.58 -21.47
C GLU A 98 -0.11 -5.64 -21.83
N CYS A 99 -1.11 -5.22 -22.61
CA CYS A 99 -2.13 -6.11 -23.15
C CYS A 99 -1.98 -6.21 -24.68
N GLN A 100 -2.12 -7.43 -25.20
CA GLN A 100 -2.22 -7.65 -26.65
C GLN A 100 -3.59 -7.17 -27.13
N VAL A 101 -3.67 -5.90 -27.47
CA VAL A 101 -4.90 -5.31 -28.00
C VAL A 101 -4.99 -5.56 -29.51
N PRO A 102 -6.17 -5.90 -30.06
CA PRO A 102 -6.38 -5.93 -31.51
C PRO A 102 -6.02 -4.60 -32.19
N GLU A 103 -5.68 -4.65 -33.49
CA GLU A 103 -5.20 -3.49 -34.25
C GLU A 103 -6.27 -2.38 -34.37
N GLU A 104 -7.54 -2.77 -34.40
CA GLU A 104 -8.70 -1.89 -34.49
C GLU A 104 -8.77 -0.91 -33.30
N TYR A 105 -8.30 -1.32 -32.13
CA TYR A 105 -8.26 -0.47 -30.94
C TYR A 105 -7.00 0.41 -30.85
N ARG A 106 -5.98 0.21 -31.71
CA ARG A 106 -4.78 1.07 -31.81
C ARG A 106 -5.05 2.38 -32.55
N THR A 107 -6.11 3.04 -32.12
CA THR A 107 -6.66 4.27 -32.71
C THR A 107 -5.72 5.46 -32.65
N ASN A 108 -4.79 5.49 -31.69
CA ASN A 108 -3.84 6.60 -31.54
C ASN A 108 -3.00 6.83 -32.81
N ALA A 109 -2.56 5.77 -33.50
CA ALA A 109 -1.74 5.88 -34.70
C ALA A 109 -2.45 6.67 -35.83
N HIS A 110 -3.76 6.48 -35.96
CA HIS A 110 -4.56 7.06 -37.04
C HIS A 110 -5.22 8.39 -36.66
N LEU A 111 -5.61 8.54 -35.39
CA LEU A 111 -6.46 9.65 -34.94
C LEU A 111 -5.73 10.71 -34.13
N ARG A 112 -4.45 10.52 -33.75
CA ARG A 112 -3.71 11.48 -32.89
C ARG A 112 -3.78 12.93 -33.35
N LYS A 113 -3.77 13.21 -34.66
CA LYS A 113 -3.84 14.57 -35.20
C LYS A 113 -5.24 15.20 -35.13
N ARG A 114 -6.29 14.38 -34.97
CA ARG A 114 -7.70 14.81 -34.93
C ARG A 114 -8.28 14.85 -33.51
N LEU A 115 -7.58 14.31 -32.51
CA LEU A 115 -8.04 14.34 -31.13
C LEU A 115 -7.85 15.74 -30.53
N PRO A 116 -8.89 16.31 -29.87
CA PRO A 116 -8.75 17.51 -29.07
C PRO A 116 -7.72 17.32 -27.95
N PRO A 117 -7.01 18.39 -27.54
CA PRO A 117 -6.17 18.33 -26.36
C PRO A 117 -7.01 18.01 -25.12
N ILE A 118 -6.51 17.10 -24.28
CA ILE A 118 -7.21 16.69 -23.06
C ILE A 118 -7.19 17.87 -22.07
N LYS A 119 -8.37 18.42 -21.78
CA LYS A 119 -8.57 19.47 -20.77
C LYS A 119 -9.37 18.88 -19.62
N LEU A 120 -8.82 18.97 -18.40
CA LEU A 120 -9.49 18.46 -17.20
C LEU A 120 -10.82 19.18 -16.90
N THR A 121 -10.92 20.45 -17.30
CA THR A 121 -12.12 21.28 -17.10
C THR A 121 -13.33 20.79 -17.89
N ASP A 122 -13.12 20.16 -19.04
CA ASP A 122 -14.21 19.66 -19.89
C ASP A 122 -14.67 18.24 -19.52
N MET A 123 -13.96 17.58 -18.59
CA MET A 123 -14.26 16.20 -18.19
C MET A 123 -15.41 16.12 -17.17
N SER A 124 -16.15 15.01 -17.19
CA SER A 124 -17.20 14.72 -16.21
C SER A 124 -16.62 14.48 -14.81
N GLU A 125 -17.42 14.70 -13.77
CA GLU A 125 -17.01 14.41 -12.38
C GLU A 125 -16.60 12.95 -12.21
N ASP A 126 -17.31 12.03 -12.88
CA ASP A 126 -17.04 10.60 -12.85
C ASP A 126 -15.62 10.26 -13.34
N LEU A 127 -15.21 10.87 -14.46
CA LEU A 127 -13.88 10.67 -15.02
C LEU A 127 -12.80 11.32 -14.16
N LEU A 128 -13.10 12.46 -13.51
CA LEU A 128 -12.22 13.06 -12.52
C LEU A 128 -12.01 12.11 -11.34
N PHE A 129 -13.07 11.51 -10.77
CA PHE A 129 -12.91 10.51 -9.72
C PHE A 129 -12.11 9.30 -10.20
N TYR A 130 -12.36 8.83 -11.43
CA TYR A 130 -11.58 7.73 -12.02
C TYR A 130 -10.09 8.04 -12.04
N ILE A 131 -9.69 9.21 -12.55
CA ILE A 131 -8.28 9.59 -12.62
C ILE A 131 -7.69 9.79 -11.21
N PHE A 132 -8.45 10.39 -10.28
CA PHE A 132 -7.99 10.61 -8.91
C PHE A 132 -7.63 9.32 -8.16
N TYR A 133 -8.43 8.27 -8.34
CA TYR A 133 -8.23 6.99 -7.65
C TYR A 133 -7.27 6.04 -8.40
N ASN A 134 -7.14 6.14 -9.72
CA ASN A 134 -6.25 5.27 -10.51
C ASN A 134 -4.83 5.84 -10.73
N CYS A 135 -4.68 7.17 -10.74
CA CYS A 135 -3.40 7.84 -11.00
C CYS A 135 -2.85 8.50 -9.73
N THR A 136 -2.60 7.70 -8.69
CA THR A 136 -2.06 8.21 -7.42
C THR A 136 -0.59 8.64 -7.54
N GLU A 137 -0.18 9.64 -6.77
CA GLU A 137 1.21 10.14 -6.66
C GLU A 137 1.74 10.86 -7.90
N GLU A 138 0.89 11.00 -8.92
CA GLU A 138 1.20 11.71 -10.16
C GLU A 138 0.72 13.16 -10.10
N ALA A 139 1.28 14.01 -10.97
CA ALA A 139 0.81 15.38 -11.15
C ALA A 139 -0.69 15.44 -11.49
N TYR A 140 -1.21 14.43 -12.20
CA TYR A 140 -2.63 14.29 -12.54
C TYR A 140 -3.53 14.26 -11.30
N GLN A 141 -3.12 13.62 -10.20
CA GLN A 141 -3.92 13.55 -8.98
C GLN A 141 -4.15 14.95 -8.40
N THR A 142 -3.10 15.76 -8.34
CA THR A 142 -3.17 17.14 -7.83
C THR A 142 -4.00 18.04 -8.75
N MET A 143 -3.86 17.90 -10.07
CA MET A 143 -4.65 18.68 -11.02
C MET A 143 -6.14 18.34 -10.92
N VAL A 144 -6.49 17.06 -10.80
CA VAL A 144 -7.87 16.61 -10.63
C VAL A 144 -8.44 17.04 -9.29
N ALA A 145 -7.66 16.96 -8.21
CA ALA A 145 -8.08 17.46 -6.90
C ALA A 145 -8.39 18.96 -6.93
N HIS A 146 -7.61 19.74 -7.68
CA HIS A 146 -7.87 21.16 -7.88
C HIS A 146 -9.17 21.40 -8.68
N GLU A 147 -9.39 20.65 -9.76
CA GLU A 147 -10.62 20.75 -10.56
C GLU A 147 -11.87 20.35 -9.75
N LEU A 148 -11.79 19.28 -8.95
CA LEU A 148 -12.87 18.87 -8.04
C LEU A 148 -13.15 19.95 -6.99
N TYR A 149 -12.10 20.61 -6.47
CA TYR A 149 -12.26 21.71 -5.52
C TYR A 149 -12.99 22.91 -6.13
N VAL A 150 -12.72 23.25 -7.39
CA VAL A 150 -13.41 24.31 -8.15
C VAL A 150 -14.90 23.97 -8.34
N ARG A 151 -15.25 22.69 -8.41
CA ARG A 151 -16.63 22.17 -8.51
C ARG A 151 -17.29 21.93 -7.14
N ASP A 152 -16.84 22.63 -6.10
CA ASP A 152 -17.35 22.56 -4.72
C ASP A 152 -17.23 21.19 -4.03
N TRP A 153 -16.39 20.29 -4.55
CA TRP A 153 -16.01 19.09 -3.83
C TRP A 153 -14.92 19.38 -2.79
N ARG A 154 -15.01 18.73 -1.64
CA ARG A 154 -14.06 18.83 -0.52
C ARG A 154 -13.65 17.43 -0.11
N PHE A 155 -12.35 17.22 0.06
CA PHE A 155 -11.83 15.93 0.45
C PHE A 155 -11.80 15.83 1.98
N HIS A 156 -12.32 14.73 2.53
CA HIS A 156 -12.29 14.44 3.95
C HIS A 156 -11.06 13.58 4.27
N LYS A 157 -10.09 14.13 5.02
CA LYS A 157 -8.76 13.51 5.24
C LYS A 157 -8.82 12.15 5.94
N ILE A 158 -9.74 12.01 6.90
CA ILE A 158 -9.85 10.81 7.75
C ILE A 158 -10.59 9.71 6.98
N LYS A 159 -11.76 10.02 6.42
CA LYS A 159 -12.58 9.04 5.68
C LYS A 159 -12.07 8.78 4.26
N ARG A 160 -11.20 9.65 3.74
CA ARG A 160 -10.61 9.60 2.39
C ARG A 160 -11.67 9.59 1.27
N VAL A 161 -12.75 10.34 1.49
CA VAL A 161 -13.87 10.48 0.54
C VAL A 161 -14.07 11.92 0.13
N TRP A 162 -14.63 12.10 -1.07
CA TRP A 162 -15.04 13.40 -1.58
C TRP A 162 -16.48 13.71 -1.15
N LEU A 163 -16.67 14.92 -0.61
CA LEU A 163 -17.92 15.46 -0.11
C LEU A 163 -18.28 16.73 -0.85
N MET A 164 -19.56 16.91 -1.15
CA MET A 164 -20.10 18.16 -1.71
C MET A 164 -21.27 18.59 -0.85
N LYS A 165 -21.28 19.84 -0.39
CA LYS A 165 -22.36 20.35 0.47
C LYS A 165 -23.69 20.29 -0.30
N PHE A 166 -24.71 19.66 0.28
CA PHE A 166 -26.07 19.80 -0.22
C PHE A 166 -26.55 21.19 0.23
N VAL A 167 -26.47 22.17 -0.66
CA VAL A 167 -27.15 23.45 -0.48
C VAL A 167 -28.54 23.34 -1.13
N PRO A 168 -29.63 23.20 -0.36
CA PRO A 168 -30.93 23.58 -0.89
C PRO A 168 -30.81 25.06 -1.27
N LYS A 169 -31.24 25.43 -2.48
CA LYS A 169 -31.11 26.78 -3.08
C LYS A 169 -31.76 27.94 -2.27
N LEU A 170 -32.17 27.73 -1.02
CA LEU A 170 -33.08 28.61 -0.28
C LEU A 170 -32.73 28.87 1.21
N LEU A 171 -31.56 28.48 1.75
CA LEU A 171 -31.24 28.80 3.14
C LEU A 171 -29.96 29.63 3.31
N ASP A 172 -30.11 30.68 4.12
CA ASP A 172 -29.15 31.71 4.49
C ASP A 172 -27.83 31.15 5.06
N PRO A 173 -26.71 31.90 4.92
CA PRO A 173 -25.35 31.44 5.27
C PRO A 173 -25.07 31.30 6.79
N SER A 174 -26.10 31.22 7.64
CA SER A 174 -25.96 31.26 9.11
C SER A 174 -26.56 30.05 9.84
N THR A 175 -26.84 28.92 9.16
CA THR A 175 -27.38 27.74 9.84
C THR A 175 -26.26 26.81 10.34
N ASP A 176 -26.31 26.51 11.64
CA ASP A 176 -25.36 25.74 12.43
C ASP A 176 -24.76 24.51 11.74
N LEU A 177 -23.44 24.38 11.89
CA LEU A 177 -22.54 23.27 11.56
C LEU A 177 -22.87 21.93 12.29
N GLY A 178 -24.14 21.61 12.50
CA GLY A 178 -24.56 20.45 13.28
C GLY A 178 -24.84 19.20 12.44
N LYS A 179 -25.64 19.32 11.37
CA LYS A 179 -26.11 18.19 10.56
C LYS A 179 -26.50 18.66 9.16
N GLU A 180 -25.49 18.92 8.34
CA GLU A 180 -25.77 19.24 6.93
C GLU A 180 -25.85 17.96 6.10
N ASN A 181 -26.75 17.97 5.13
CA ASN A 181 -26.80 16.94 4.11
C ASN A 181 -25.58 17.11 3.20
N TYR A 182 -24.88 16.04 2.87
CA TYR A 182 -23.78 16.05 1.93
C TYR A 182 -24.03 15.03 0.83
N TYR A 183 -23.52 15.32 -0.36
CA TYR A 183 -23.28 14.28 -1.34
C TYR A 183 -21.89 13.71 -1.12
N MET A 184 -21.82 12.41 -0.89
CA MET A 184 -20.59 11.64 -0.78
C MET A 184 -20.41 10.81 -2.05
N PHE A 185 -19.20 10.79 -2.60
CA PHE A 185 -18.86 9.83 -3.66
C PHE A 185 -18.40 8.51 -3.04
N ASP A 186 -19.17 7.44 -3.26
CA ASP A 186 -18.79 6.09 -2.84
C ASP A 186 -18.00 5.40 -3.94
N THR A 187 -16.73 5.09 -3.63
CA THR A 187 -15.82 4.39 -4.54
C THR A 187 -16.17 2.92 -4.74
N SER A 188 -16.88 2.31 -3.79
CA SER A 188 -17.24 0.88 -3.85
C SER A 188 -18.42 0.64 -4.80
N GLN A 189 -19.42 1.53 -4.75
CA GLN A 189 -20.59 1.48 -5.61
C GLN A 189 -20.46 2.33 -6.88
N TRP A 190 -19.40 3.14 -6.98
CA TRP A 190 -19.17 4.12 -8.04
C TRP A 190 -20.36 5.07 -8.23
N LYS A 191 -20.88 5.63 -7.13
CA LYS A 191 -22.11 6.44 -7.12
C LYS A 191 -22.04 7.59 -6.12
N LYS A 192 -22.76 8.66 -6.46
CA LYS A 192 -23.00 9.81 -5.57
C LYS A 192 -24.19 9.49 -4.66
N ILE A 193 -23.94 9.43 -3.36
CA ILE A 193 -24.93 9.07 -2.34
C ILE A 193 -25.17 10.29 -1.44
N LYS A 194 -26.43 10.52 -1.07
CA LYS A 194 -26.78 11.55 -0.09
C LYS A 194 -26.58 10.99 1.32
N VAL A 195 -25.77 11.66 2.13
CA VAL A 195 -25.40 11.22 3.47
C VAL A 195 -25.55 12.39 4.45
N GLU A 196 -26.15 12.12 5.61
CA GLU A 196 -26.16 13.05 6.74
C GLU A 196 -24.97 12.73 7.64
N MET A 197 -24.07 13.70 7.80
CA MET A 197 -22.85 13.49 8.56
C MET A 197 -22.41 14.80 9.23
N PRO A 198 -22.04 14.79 10.51
CA PRO A 198 -21.31 15.90 11.09
C PRO A 198 -19.93 15.93 10.45
N VAL A 199 -19.62 17.03 9.74
CA VAL A 199 -18.32 17.23 9.10
C VAL A 199 -17.64 18.38 9.82
N GLU A 200 -16.58 18.08 10.56
CA GLU A 200 -15.78 19.12 11.19
C GLU A 200 -14.84 19.77 10.17
N PHE A 201 -14.72 21.09 10.22
CA PHE A 201 -13.92 21.86 9.26
C PHE A 201 -12.43 21.48 9.28
N HIS A 202 -11.90 21.03 10.43
CA HIS A 202 -10.51 20.59 10.56
C HIS A 202 -10.20 19.28 9.81
N GLU A 203 -11.23 18.47 9.55
CA GLU A 203 -11.11 17.20 8.86
C GLU A 203 -11.17 17.34 7.33
N LEU A 204 -11.56 18.52 6.85
CA LEU A 204 -11.59 18.87 5.44
C LEU A 204 -10.22 19.33 4.96
N GLU A 205 -9.89 18.97 3.73
CA GLU A 205 -8.68 19.44 3.08
C GLU A 205 -8.84 20.89 2.62
N PRO A 206 -7.87 21.77 2.93
CA PRO A 206 -7.82 23.10 2.34
C PRO A 206 -7.58 22.99 0.82
N ARG A 207 -7.74 24.11 0.11
CA ARG A 207 -7.51 24.16 -1.34
C ARG A 207 -6.18 23.48 -1.69
N PRO A 208 -6.18 22.45 -2.56
CA PRO A 208 -4.96 21.76 -2.93
C PRO A 208 -4.01 22.75 -3.63
N PRO A 209 -2.69 22.62 -3.42
CA PRO A 209 -1.70 23.49 -4.04
C PRO A 209 -1.84 23.42 -5.57
N ALA A 210 -1.74 24.57 -6.23
CA ALA A 210 -1.86 24.63 -7.67
C ALA A 210 -0.79 23.71 -8.32
N PRO A 211 -1.17 22.91 -9.33
CA PRO A 211 -0.23 22.04 -10.01
C PRO A 211 0.90 22.88 -10.63
N LYS A 212 2.15 22.61 -10.23
CA LYS A 212 3.33 23.37 -10.68
C LYS A 212 3.72 23.10 -12.13
N CYS A 213 3.10 22.12 -12.78
CA CYS A 213 3.47 21.68 -14.14
C CYS A 213 2.27 21.78 -15.08
N THR A 214 2.21 22.84 -15.88
CA THR A 214 1.20 23.07 -16.93
C THR A 214 1.66 22.54 -18.30
N THR A 215 2.80 21.85 -18.38
CA THR A 215 3.30 21.29 -19.65
C THR A 215 3.55 19.81 -19.50
N ILE A 216 2.68 19.00 -20.11
CA ILE A 216 2.95 17.59 -20.36
C ILE A 216 4.26 17.54 -21.16
N PRO A 217 5.33 16.89 -20.69
CA PRO A 217 6.53 16.73 -21.49
C PRO A 217 6.17 15.86 -22.70
N VAL A 218 5.93 16.52 -23.84
CA VAL A 218 5.87 15.85 -25.13
C VAL A 218 7.29 15.37 -25.39
N ILE A 219 7.54 14.09 -25.17
CA ILE A 219 8.80 13.45 -25.55
C ILE A 219 8.97 13.70 -27.06
N PRO A 220 9.99 14.47 -27.48
CA PRO A 220 10.21 14.71 -28.89
C PRO A 220 10.57 13.38 -29.57
N PRO A 221 10.07 13.13 -30.80
CA PRO A 221 10.42 11.91 -31.53
C PRO A 221 11.93 11.82 -31.72
N PRO A 222 12.52 10.61 -31.65
CA PRO A 222 13.95 10.44 -31.89
C PRO A 222 14.32 10.93 -33.29
N SER A 223 15.35 11.77 -33.36
CA SER A 223 15.85 12.31 -34.62
C SER A 223 16.25 11.16 -35.55
N PRO A 224 15.95 11.23 -36.87
CA PRO A 224 16.37 10.20 -37.80
C PRO A 224 17.90 10.12 -37.80
N LYS A 225 18.41 8.92 -37.55
CA LYS A 225 19.84 8.62 -37.72
C LYS A 225 20.19 8.96 -39.17
N LYS A 226 21.11 9.91 -39.36
CA LYS A 226 21.78 10.08 -40.64
C LYS A 226 22.65 8.84 -40.82
N ASP A 227 22.24 7.97 -41.71
CA ASP A 227 23.11 6.93 -42.24
C ASP A 227 24.30 7.64 -42.93
N SER A 228 25.50 7.41 -42.39
CA SER A 228 26.78 7.80 -42.99
C SER A 228 27.39 6.60 -43.70
#